data_AF-A0A1Q7RVP0-F1
#
_entry.id   AF-A0A1Q7RVP0-F1
#
_cell.length_a   1.000
_cell.length_b   1.000
_cell.length_c   1.000
_cell.angle_alpha   90.00
_cell.angle_beta   90.00
_cell.angle_gamma   90.00
#
_symmetry.space_group_name_H-M   'P 1'
#
loop_
_entity.id
_entity.type
_entity.pdbx_description
1 polymer ?
#
loop_
_entity_poly.entity_id
_entity_poly.type
_entity_poly.pdbx_seq_one_letter_code
_entity_poly.pdbx_strand_id
1 'polypeptide(L)'
;KRDSAQPQERGAQARQRAASRTRSASATARSLKKMTAATVEQTLGGENFMKLKLSSMIVSAAFLGLILNCISAFGQLAEPANDLGVRLGHIHLVVKNVEAQTKFWTEMMGGAVVKNGPLTLIQFPGVFIMLRQGDPTAPPAGSIVDHFGFVLKDINGARAKWKAADVKYTIGATNPNQGYVEAPDGVRVEVFGDPSLPGPVGMDHIHMLLPPTDIPAIQAWYDKNLGGLTGKRKTVATSGVTDCVYFHRFNVSFSRSDTKREPTKGRSLDHIGFEVKNLDALVKNLETSGTKLEAPPRMVPNSNVKIAFLTDPWGTYIELTENLAPAAN
;
A
#
# COMPACT_ATOMS: atom_id res chain seq x y z
N LYS A 1 38.47 -44.22 40.78
CA LYS A 1 38.83 -44.62 39.40
C LYS A 1 37.56 -44.71 38.56
N ARG A 2 37.60 -44.05 37.40
CA ARG A 2 36.59 -43.89 36.33
C ARG A 2 35.66 -42.68 36.45
N ASP A 3 36.15 -41.66 35.77
CA ASP A 3 35.60 -40.34 35.49
C ASP A 3 34.25 -40.35 34.79
N SER A 4 33.40 -39.46 35.28
CA SER A 4 32.21 -38.93 34.63
C SER A 4 32.61 -37.92 33.56
N ALA A 5 32.57 -38.33 32.28
CA ALA A 5 32.70 -37.41 31.15
C ALA A 5 31.48 -36.47 31.06
N GLN A 6 31.76 -35.18 30.90
CA GLN A 6 30.81 -34.05 30.92
C GLN A 6 29.75 -34.09 29.78
N PRO A 7 28.59 -33.40 29.96
CA PRO A 7 27.49 -33.35 28.98
C PRO A 7 27.87 -32.82 27.58
N GLN A 8 29.02 -32.16 27.46
CA GLN A 8 29.51 -31.57 26.21
C GLN A 8 30.01 -32.62 25.20
N GLU A 9 30.54 -33.77 25.66
CA GLU A 9 31.00 -34.86 24.78
C GLU A 9 29.86 -35.66 24.14
N ARG A 10 28.73 -35.83 24.85
CA ARG A 10 27.53 -36.50 24.30
C ARG A 10 26.90 -35.69 23.15
N GLY A 11 26.95 -34.36 23.24
CA GLY A 11 26.48 -33.46 22.17
C GLY A 11 27.36 -33.53 20.91
N ALA A 12 28.68 -33.65 21.07
CA ALA A 12 29.61 -33.76 19.95
C ALA A 12 29.49 -35.11 19.21
N GLN A 13 29.34 -36.22 19.93
CA GLN A 13 29.13 -37.55 19.34
C GLN A 13 27.77 -37.68 18.63
N ALA A 14 26.71 -37.04 19.14
CA ALA A 14 25.41 -36.98 18.46
C ALA A 14 25.47 -36.17 17.15
N ARG A 15 26.21 -35.05 17.13
CA ARG A 15 26.42 -34.23 15.93
C ARG A 15 27.25 -34.95 14.86
N GLN A 16 28.28 -35.71 15.24
CA GLN A 16 29.05 -36.54 14.29
C GLN A 16 28.21 -37.68 13.68
N ARG A 17 27.34 -38.33 14.46
CA ARG A 17 26.44 -39.39 13.95
C ARG A 17 25.33 -38.83 13.03
N ALA A 18 24.85 -37.62 13.29
CA ALA A 18 23.91 -36.95 12.40
C ALA A 18 24.58 -36.56 11.07
N ALA A 19 25.80 -35.99 11.14
CA ALA A 19 26.58 -35.61 9.96
C ALA A 19 26.95 -36.81 9.07
N SER A 20 27.28 -37.96 9.66
CA SER A 20 27.58 -39.18 8.89
C SER A 20 26.34 -39.78 8.20
N ARG A 21 25.17 -39.73 8.86
CA ARG A 21 23.89 -40.15 8.26
C ARG A 21 23.47 -39.24 7.09
N THR A 22 23.64 -37.92 7.21
CA THR A 22 23.38 -36.99 6.09
C THR A 22 24.36 -37.14 4.93
N ARG A 23 25.65 -37.42 5.20
CA ARG A 23 26.63 -37.71 4.13
C ARG A 23 26.31 -39.03 3.42
N SER A 24 25.90 -40.06 4.16
CA SER A 24 25.47 -41.34 3.61
C SER A 24 24.20 -41.19 2.74
N ALA A 25 23.18 -40.48 3.22
CA ALA A 25 21.97 -40.19 2.44
C ALA A 25 22.26 -39.36 1.17
N SER A 26 23.15 -38.36 1.24
CA SER A 26 23.61 -37.59 0.07
C SER A 26 24.38 -38.46 -0.94
N ALA A 27 25.18 -39.41 -0.47
CA ALA A 27 25.92 -40.33 -1.34
C ALA A 27 24.99 -41.34 -2.02
N THR A 28 24.00 -41.88 -1.30
CA THR A 28 22.97 -42.78 -1.86
C THR A 28 22.08 -42.05 -2.87
N ALA A 29 21.67 -40.80 -2.60
CA ALA A 29 20.91 -39.99 -3.56
C ALA A 29 21.74 -39.64 -4.81
N ARG A 30 23.04 -39.33 -4.67
CA ARG A 30 23.93 -39.10 -5.82
C ARG A 30 24.16 -40.38 -6.63
N SER A 31 24.26 -41.54 -5.98
CA SER A 31 24.41 -42.82 -6.65
C SER A 31 23.16 -43.22 -7.43
N LEU A 32 21.96 -43.03 -6.85
CA LEU A 32 20.67 -43.24 -7.53
C LEU A 32 20.45 -42.28 -8.71
N LYS A 33 20.90 -41.01 -8.60
CA LYS A 33 20.85 -40.03 -9.70
C LYS A 33 21.82 -40.34 -10.83
N LYS A 34 22.99 -40.93 -10.52
CA LYS A 34 23.96 -41.39 -11.51
C LYS A 34 23.54 -42.69 -12.20
N MET A 35 22.95 -43.64 -11.47
CA MET A 35 22.39 -44.86 -12.05
C MET A 35 21.21 -44.56 -12.98
N THR A 36 20.28 -43.67 -12.59
CA THR A 36 19.17 -43.26 -13.47
C THR A 36 19.63 -42.49 -14.70
N ALA A 37 20.66 -41.64 -14.60
CA ALA A 37 21.21 -40.96 -15.78
C ALA A 37 21.89 -41.93 -16.76
N ALA A 38 22.68 -42.89 -16.25
CA ALA A 38 23.38 -43.88 -17.06
C ALA A 38 22.43 -44.88 -17.74
N THR A 39 21.34 -45.29 -17.07
CA THR A 39 20.34 -46.22 -17.64
C THR A 39 19.48 -45.55 -18.72
N VAL A 40 19.20 -44.24 -18.62
CA VAL A 40 18.41 -43.53 -19.65
C VAL A 40 19.26 -43.22 -20.89
N GLU A 41 20.56 -42.97 -20.72
CA GLU A 41 21.51 -42.73 -21.82
C GLU A 41 21.78 -44.01 -22.64
N GLN A 42 21.71 -45.20 -22.03
CA GLN A 42 21.86 -46.48 -22.73
C GLN A 42 20.61 -46.93 -23.52
N THR A 43 19.44 -46.33 -23.28
CA THR A 43 18.16 -46.80 -23.86
C THR A 43 17.61 -45.86 -24.94
N LEU A 44 18.09 -44.61 -25.00
CA LEU A 44 17.65 -43.60 -25.97
C LEU A 44 18.86 -43.13 -26.77
N GLY A 45 18.92 -43.51 -28.05
CA GLY A 45 19.96 -43.02 -28.97
C GLY A 45 20.10 -41.49 -28.90
N GLY A 46 21.34 -41.00 -29.06
CA GLY A 46 21.77 -39.65 -28.66
C GLY A 46 20.88 -38.48 -29.12
N GLU A 47 20.15 -38.63 -30.23
CA GLU A 47 19.20 -37.62 -30.71
C GLU A 47 17.96 -37.45 -29.82
N ASN A 48 17.43 -38.54 -29.26
CA ASN A 48 16.22 -38.51 -28.41
C ASN A 48 16.53 -37.99 -27.00
N PHE A 49 17.75 -38.24 -26.50
CA PHE A 49 18.20 -37.73 -25.22
C PHE A 49 18.41 -36.19 -25.25
N MET A 50 18.86 -35.67 -26.40
CA MET A 50 19.05 -34.23 -26.59
C MET A 50 17.73 -33.47 -26.70
N LYS A 51 16.71 -34.05 -27.38
CA LYS A 51 15.35 -33.48 -27.45
C LYS A 51 14.66 -33.43 -26.07
N LEU A 52 14.84 -34.44 -25.23
CA LEU A 52 14.22 -34.50 -23.89
C LEU A 52 14.84 -33.48 -22.91
N LYS A 53 16.17 -33.25 -22.98
CA LYS A 53 16.84 -32.18 -22.23
C LYS A 53 16.40 -30.79 -22.67
N LEU A 54 16.18 -30.59 -23.98
CA LEU A 54 15.70 -29.32 -24.52
C LEU A 54 14.26 -29.02 -24.06
N SER A 55 13.36 -30.01 -24.07
CA SER A 55 11.99 -29.86 -23.56
C SER A 55 11.91 -29.61 -22.05
N SER A 56 12.79 -30.24 -21.25
CA SER A 56 12.87 -30.01 -19.79
C SER A 56 13.43 -28.64 -19.41
N MET A 57 14.37 -28.10 -20.20
CA MET A 57 14.86 -26.73 -20.04
C MET A 57 13.80 -25.69 -20.42
N ILE A 58 12.97 -25.94 -21.44
CA ILE A 58 11.90 -25.03 -21.85
C ILE A 58 10.77 -24.96 -20.80
N VAL A 59 10.39 -26.10 -20.20
CA VAL A 59 9.36 -26.13 -19.13
C VAL A 59 9.89 -25.50 -17.83
N SER A 60 11.18 -25.68 -17.51
CA SER A 60 11.81 -25.04 -16.34
C SER A 60 11.98 -23.52 -16.53
N ALA A 61 12.26 -23.05 -17.74
CA ALA A 61 12.31 -21.62 -18.06
C ALA A 61 10.91 -20.97 -18.01
N ALA A 62 9.86 -21.68 -18.42
CA ALA A 62 8.48 -21.20 -18.32
C ALA A 62 7.99 -21.10 -16.86
N PHE A 63 8.39 -22.03 -15.99
CA PHE A 63 8.09 -21.96 -14.55
C PHE A 63 8.91 -20.90 -13.82
N LEU A 64 10.19 -20.70 -14.20
CA LEU A 64 11.03 -19.65 -13.61
C LEU A 64 10.55 -18.25 -14.04
N GLY A 65 10.06 -18.09 -15.28
CA GLY A 65 9.41 -16.85 -15.74
C GLY A 65 8.08 -16.53 -15.04
N LEU A 66 7.35 -17.55 -14.56
CA LEU A 66 6.12 -17.34 -13.79
C LEU A 66 6.38 -16.96 -12.32
N ILE A 67 7.51 -17.39 -11.74
CA ILE A 67 7.88 -17.07 -10.36
C ILE A 67 8.54 -15.68 -10.25
N LEU A 68 9.21 -15.20 -11.29
CA LEU A 68 9.85 -13.87 -11.29
C LEU A 68 8.88 -12.69 -11.48
N ASN A 69 7.63 -12.91 -11.91
CA ASN A 69 6.64 -11.83 -12.05
C ASN A 69 5.88 -11.50 -10.75
N CYS A 70 6.08 -12.22 -9.66
CA CYS A 70 5.38 -11.94 -8.39
C CYS A 70 6.05 -10.87 -7.52
N ILE A 71 7.25 -10.38 -7.88
CA ILE A 71 8.05 -9.52 -6.98
C ILE A 71 7.91 -8.02 -7.33
N SER A 72 7.43 -7.67 -8.53
CA SER A 72 7.30 -6.27 -8.97
C SER A 72 5.93 -5.63 -8.70
N ALA A 73 4.96 -6.38 -8.16
CA ALA A 73 3.57 -5.90 -7.99
C ALA A 73 3.33 -5.00 -6.76
N PHE A 74 4.35 -4.72 -5.94
CA PHE A 74 4.17 -4.00 -4.67
C PHE A 74 4.14 -2.47 -4.79
N GLY A 75 4.30 -1.91 -5.99
CA GLY A 75 4.28 -0.45 -6.20
C GLY A 75 3.02 0.12 -6.87
N GLN A 76 2.20 -0.68 -7.54
CA GLN A 76 1.13 -0.11 -8.37
C GLN A 76 -0.04 0.44 -7.51
N LEU A 77 -0.74 1.45 -8.03
CA LEU A 77 -2.05 1.86 -7.52
C LEU A 77 -2.96 0.65 -7.37
N ALA A 78 -3.93 0.74 -6.45
CA ALA A 78 -4.80 -0.38 -6.16
C ALA A 78 -5.49 -0.91 -7.43
N GLU A 79 -5.39 -2.23 -7.64
CA GLU A 79 -6.09 -2.94 -8.71
C GLU A 79 -7.01 -4.02 -8.11
N PRO A 80 -8.16 -4.29 -8.73
CA PRO A 80 -8.72 -3.58 -9.88
C PRO A 80 -9.23 -2.17 -9.49
N ALA A 81 -9.41 -1.28 -10.47
CA ALA A 81 -10.32 -0.12 -10.31
C ALA A 81 -11.78 -0.60 -10.30
N ASN A 82 -12.69 0.19 -9.71
CA ASN A 82 -14.12 -0.16 -9.65
C ASN A 82 -14.80 -0.09 -11.03
N ASP A 83 -16.11 -0.31 -11.08
CA ASP A 83 -16.90 -0.33 -12.32
C ASP A 83 -16.92 1.02 -13.06
N LEU A 84 -16.68 2.14 -12.36
CA LEU A 84 -16.49 3.47 -12.98
C LEU A 84 -15.04 3.72 -13.41
N GLY A 85 -14.15 2.74 -13.22
CA GLY A 85 -12.73 2.88 -13.48
C GLY A 85 -11.99 3.72 -12.44
N VAL A 86 -12.59 3.95 -11.26
CA VAL A 86 -12.07 4.78 -10.17
C VAL A 86 -11.32 3.93 -9.14
N ARG A 87 -10.22 4.49 -8.61
CA ARG A 87 -9.44 3.95 -7.48
C ARG A 87 -8.74 5.10 -6.75
N LEU A 88 -8.19 4.83 -5.57
CA LEU A 88 -7.32 5.80 -4.91
C LEU A 88 -6.08 6.06 -5.77
N GLY A 89 -5.78 7.34 -5.99
CA GLY A 89 -4.57 7.80 -6.67
C GLY A 89 -3.57 8.28 -5.64
N HIS A 90 -3.91 9.33 -4.91
CA HIS A 90 -2.96 10.02 -4.03
C HIS A 90 -3.59 10.71 -2.83
N ILE A 91 -2.75 11.03 -1.85
CA ILE A 91 -3.01 12.05 -0.84
C ILE A 91 -2.09 13.22 -1.15
N HIS A 92 -2.66 14.42 -1.31
CA HIS A 92 -1.87 15.60 -1.60
C HIS A 92 -1.71 16.48 -0.37
N LEU A 93 -0.45 16.75 -0.02
CA LEU A 93 -0.08 17.55 1.13
C LEU A 93 0.47 18.91 0.72
N VAL A 94 0.09 19.95 1.45
CA VAL A 94 0.71 21.29 1.36
C VAL A 94 1.68 21.41 2.52
N VAL A 95 2.95 21.65 2.21
CA VAL A 95 4.03 21.47 3.16
C VAL A 95 5.01 22.62 3.14
N LYS A 96 5.50 23.01 4.32
CA LYS A 96 6.47 24.11 4.44
C LYS A 96 7.85 23.72 3.92
N ASN A 97 8.24 22.46 4.12
CA ASN A 97 9.54 21.93 3.71
C ASN A 97 9.37 20.57 3.03
N VAL A 98 9.52 20.54 1.71
CA VAL A 98 9.39 19.33 0.89
C VAL A 98 10.46 18.29 1.25
N GLU A 99 11.69 18.71 1.55
CA GLU A 99 12.78 17.79 1.90
C GLU A 99 12.49 17.07 3.23
N ALA A 100 12.07 17.81 4.26
CA ALA A 100 11.72 17.25 5.56
C ALA A 100 10.55 16.27 5.47
N GLN A 101 9.52 16.61 4.69
CA GLN A 101 8.39 15.72 4.44
C GLN A 101 8.81 14.49 3.62
N THR A 102 9.61 14.67 2.57
CA THR A 102 10.13 13.55 1.78
C THR A 102 10.89 12.57 2.67
N LYS A 103 11.80 13.06 3.53
CA LYS A 103 12.51 12.22 4.50
C LYS A 103 11.57 11.50 5.46
N PHE A 104 10.54 12.17 5.97
CA PHE A 104 9.54 11.51 6.81
C PHE A 104 8.85 10.35 6.05
N TRP A 105 8.30 10.63 4.87
CA TRP A 105 7.52 9.63 4.13
C TRP A 105 8.37 8.47 3.62
N THR A 106 9.63 8.71 3.24
CA THR A 106 10.51 7.65 2.75
C THR A 106 11.19 6.92 3.90
N GLU A 107 11.85 7.66 4.80
CA GLU A 107 12.68 7.08 5.84
C GLU A 107 11.84 6.60 7.01
N MET A 108 10.78 7.29 7.44
CA MET A 108 10.00 6.88 8.63
C MET A 108 8.82 5.97 8.29
N MET A 109 8.20 6.19 7.14
CA MET A 109 7.00 5.46 6.72
C MET A 109 7.29 4.38 5.66
N GLY A 110 8.43 4.44 4.96
CA GLY A 110 8.87 3.38 4.03
C GLY A 110 8.41 3.57 2.58
N GLY A 111 7.98 4.77 2.20
CA GLY A 111 7.62 5.10 0.81
C GLY A 111 8.84 5.20 -0.10
N ALA A 112 8.62 5.00 -1.41
CA ALA A 112 9.67 5.11 -2.42
C ALA A 112 9.45 6.34 -3.31
N VAL A 113 10.48 7.17 -3.51
CA VAL A 113 10.36 8.29 -4.46
C VAL A 113 10.35 7.75 -5.89
N VAL A 114 9.33 8.12 -6.65
CA VAL A 114 9.21 7.81 -8.08
C VAL A 114 8.87 9.08 -8.86
N LYS A 115 9.04 9.02 -10.19
CA LYS A 115 8.79 10.14 -11.08
C LYS A 115 7.88 9.74 -12.23
N ASN A 116 6.99 10.64 -12.62
CA ASN A 116 6.22 10.56 -13.86
C ASN A 116 6.32 11.91 -14.57
N GLY A 117 7.24 11.99 -15.54
CA GLY A 117 7.64 13.26 -16.14
C GLY A 117 8.10 14.27 -15.07
N PRO A 118 7.47 15.44 -14.96
CA PRO A 118 7.82 16.48 -13.98
C PRO A 118 7.29 16.18 -12.57
N LEU A 119 6.38 15.21 -12.41
CA LEU A 119 5.80 14.88 -11.12
C LEU A 119 6.78 14.04 -10.30
N THR A 120 7.00 14.44 -9.05
CA THR A 120 7.67 13.64 -8.03
C THR A 120 6.63 13.12 -7.07
N LEU A 121 6.56 11.80 -6.93
CA LEU A 121 5.57 11.08 -6.14
C LEU A 121 6.29 10.24 -5.08
N ILE A 122 5.65 10.00 -3.94
CA ILE A 122 6.15 9.04 -2.93
C ILE A 122 5.20 7.85 -2.91
N GLN A 123 5.66 6.72 -3.44
CA GLN A 123 4.88 5.52 -3.68
C GLN A 123 4.77 4.64 -2.44
N PHE A 124 3.53 4.27 -2.13
CA PHE A 124 3.16 3.19 -1.22
C PHE A 124 2.28 2.18 -1.97
N PRO A 125 2.14 0.94 -1.46
CA PRO A 125 1.18 -0.01 -2.04
C PRO A 125 -0.23 0.58 -2.04
N GLY A 126 -0.76 0.88 -3.23
CA GLY A 126 -2.10 1.38 -3.44
C GLY A 126 -2.32 2.89 -3.39
N VAL A 127 -1.30 3.72 -3.10
CA VAL A 127 -1.44 5.18 -3.01
C VAL A 127 -0.11 5.92 -3.22
N PHE A 128 -0.17 7.13 -3.79
CA PHE A 128 0.95 8.07 -3.76
C PHE A 128 0.75 9.16 -2.68
N ILE A 129 1.84 9.60 -2.05
CA ILE A 129 1.87 10.86 -1.33
C ILE A 129 2.51 11.90 -2.25
N MET A 130 1.81 13.01 -2.46
CA MET A 130 2.26 14.12 -3.30
C MET A 130 2.47 15.36 -2.43
N LEU A 131 3.55 16.08 -2.68
CA LEU A 131 3.96 17.22 -1.87
C LEU A 131 3.98 18.48 -2.74
N ARG A 132 3.28 19.53 -2.29
CA ARG A 132 3.40 20.88 -2.84
C ARG A 132 3.96 21.77 -1.76
N GLN A 133 5.05 22.47 -2.08
CA GLN A 133 5.58 23.47 -1.17
C GLN A 133 4.60 24.64 -1.03
N GLY A 134 4.35 25.08 0.20
CA GLY A 134 3.52 26.23 0.51
C GLY A 134 3.30 26.36 2.02
N ASP A 135 2.61 27.43 2.42
CA ASP A 135 2.20 27.64 3.80
C ASP A 135 0.78 27.09 4.00
N PRO A 136 0.61 25.92 4.62
CA PRO A 136 -0.73 25.39 4.87
C PRO A 136 -1.47 26.29 5.85
N THR A 137 -2.75 26.55 5.57
CA THR A 137 -3.60 27.44 6.37
C THR A 137 -3.85 26.90 7.78
N ALA A 138 -3.83 25.57 7.94
CA ALA A 138 -3.99 24.84 9.19
C ALA A 138 -3.65 23.33 9.01
N PRO A 139 -3.43 22.57 10.10
CA PRO A 139 -3.31 21.11 10.06
C PRO A 139 -4.62 20.42 9.65
N PRO A 140 -4.66 19.10 9.37
CA PRO A 140 -5.89 18.41 8.97
C PRO A 140 -6.95 18.39 10.08
N ALA A 141 -6.52 18.41 11.35
CA ALA A 141 -7.42 18.46 12.50
C ALA A 141 -8.37 19.67 12.38
N GLY A 142 -9.67 19.39 12.37
CA GLY A 142 -10.73 20.39 12.22
C GLY A 142 -11.39 20.47 10.84
N SER A 143 -10.83 19.83 9.80
CA SER A 143 -11.48 19.71 8.50
C SER A 143 -12.32 18.44 8.34
N ILE A 144 -13.11 18.40 7.25
CA ILE A 144 -13.96 17.25 6.89
C ILE A 144 -13.13 15.97 6.74
N VAL A 145 -11.95 16.04 6.10
CA VAL A 145 -10.94 14.98 6.16
C VAL A 145 -10.03 15.26 7.35
N ASP A 146 -10.08 14.38 8.34
CA ASP A 146 -9.34 14.55 9.60
C ASP A 146 -7.96 13.87 9.54
N HIS A 147 -7.89 12.68 8.95
CA HIS A 147 -6.65 11.94 8.74
C HIS A 147 -6.82 10.85 7.68
N PHE A 148 -5.74 10.14 7.40
CA PHE A 148 -5.72 8.88 6.65
C PHE A 148 -4.86 7.88 7.42
N GLY A 149 -4.98 6.60 7.07
CA GLY A 149 -4.34 5.54 7.81
C GLY A 149 -3.63 4.50 6.98
N PHE A 150 -2.58 3.94 7.57
CA PHE A 150 -1.82 2.81 7.05
C PHE A 150 -1.88 1.64 8.03
N VAL A 151 -1.93 0.42 7.49
CA VAL A 151 -1.62 -0.78 8.25
C VAL A 151 -0.12 -1.04 8.17
N LEU A 152 0.51 -1.40 9.28
CA LEU A 152 1.93 -1.71 9.38
C LEU A 152 2.14 -3.17 9.74
N LYS A 153 3.07 -3.85 9.04
CA LYS A 153 3.38 -5.25 9.34
C LYS A 153 4.02 -5.42 10.71
N ASP A 154 4.90 -4.48 11.07
CA ASP A 154 5.56 -4.42 12.38
C ASP A 154 5.44 -3.02 12.97
N ILE A 155 4.34 -2.77 13.67
CA ILE A 155 4.11 -1.48 14.33
C ILE A 155 5.09 -1.22 15.48
N ASN A 156 5.61 -2.27 16.14
CA ASN A 156 6.55 -2.09 17.24
C ASN A 156 7.93 -1.69 16.73
N GLY A 157 8.40 -2.32 15.63
CA GLY A 157 9.59 -1.90 14.91
C GLY A 157 9.48 -0.46 14.38
N ALA A 158 8.31 -0.10 13.82
CA ALA A 158 8.05 1.27 13.38
C ALA A 158 8.13 2.28 14.54
N ARG A 159 7.50 2.00 15.68
CA ARG A 159 7.56 2.85 16.88
C ARG A 159 8.97 2.98 17.44
N ALA A 160 9.76 1.91 17.45
CA ALA A 160 11.15 1.95 17.88
C ALA A 160 11.98 2.88 16.97
N LYS A 161 11.74 2.79 15.65
CA LYS A 161 12.37 3.66 14.65
C LYS A 161 11.96 5.13 14.82
N TRP A 162 10.67 5.41 14.97
CA TRP A 162 10.16 6.76 15.22
C TRP A 162 10.73 7.35 16.51
N LYS A 163 10.78 6.57 17.59
CA LYS A 163 11.40 6.99 18.85
C LYS A 163 12.88 7.35 18.67
N ALA A 164 13.65 6.54 17.93
CA ALA A 164 15.06 6.80 17.68
C ALA A 164 15.30 8.06 16.82
N ALA A 165 14.33 8.42 15.97
CA ALA A 165 14.36 9.59 15.11
C ALA A 165 13.68 10.84 15.72
N ASP A 166 13.26 10.78 16.99
CA ASP A 166 12.48 11.83 17.67
C ASP A 166 11.20 12.24 16.92
N VAL A 167 10.58 11.28 16.23
CA VAL A 167 9.29 11.45 15.54
C VAL A 167 8.17 11.25 16.53
N LYS A 168 7.25 12.22 16.60
CA LYS A 168 6.09 12.17 17.48
C LYS A 168 5.11 11.08 17.03
N TYR A 169 4.74 10.21 17.97
CA TYR A 169 3.70 9.20 17.78
C TYR A 169 2.93 8.96 19.07
N THR A 170 1.76 8.35 18.95
CA THR A 170 0.92 7.93 20.08
C THR A 170 0.63 6.44 20.02
N ILE A 171 0.21 5.89 21.16
CA ILE A 171 -0.32 4.53 21.28
C ILE A 171 -1.78 4.67 21.70
N GLY A 172 -2.68 3.96 21.02
CA GLY A 172 -4.10 3.97 21.33
C GLY A 172 -4.36 3.50 22.76
N ALA A 173 -5.15 4.27 23.51
CA ALA A 173 -5.47 3.96 24.90
C ALA A 173 -6.33 2.69 25.02
N THR A 174 -7.29 2.52 24.09
CA THR A 174 -8.19 1.36 24.05
C THR A 174 -7.57 0.19 23.29
N ASN A 175 -6.90 0.47 22.17
CA ASN A 175 -6.21 -0.54 21.38
C ASN A 175 -4.71 -0.17 21.24
N PRO A 176 -3.80 -0.80 22.02
CA PRO A 176 -2.38 -0.48 21.97
C PRO A 176 -1.70 -0.93 20.65
N ASN A 177 -2.37 -1.77 19.85
CA ASN A 177 -1.94 -2.13 18.50
C ASN A 177 -2.31 -1.06 17.45
N GLN A 178 -2.97 0.02 17.85
CA GLN A 178 -3.27 1.20 17.05
C GLN A 178 -2.54 2.43 17.63
N GLY A 179 -2.40 3.48 16.84
CA GLY A 179 -1.97 4.80 17.30
C GLY A 179 -1.91 5.80 16.15
N TYR A 180 -1.21 6.90 16.38
CA TYR A 180 -0.93 7.87 15.32
C TYR A 180 0.57 8.13 15.24
N VAL A 181 1.06 8.46 14.04
CA VAL A 181 2.37 9.09 13.83
C VAL A 181 2.15 10.45 13.19
N GLU A 182 2.91 11.46 13.60
CA GLU A 182 2.78 12.83 13.11
C GLU A 182 3.92 13.15 12.14
N ALA A 183 3.57 13.41 10.88
CA ALA A 183 4.48 14.02 9.93
C ALA A 183 4.62 15.53 10.24
N PRO A 184 5.59 16.23 9.63
CA PRO A 184 5.65 17.69 9.68
C PRO A 184 4.32 18.35 9.27
N ASP A 185 4.17 19.63 9.60
CA ASP A 185 2.97 20.42 9.28
C ASP A 185 1.66 19.89 9.91
N GLY A 186 1.79 19.13 11.02
CA GLY A 186 0.67 18.62 11.81
C GLY A 186 -0.15 17.54 11.10
N VAL A 187 0.41 16.89 10.07
CA VAL A 187 -0.26 15.82 9.34
C VAL A 187 -0.23 14.55 10.20
N ARG A 188 -1.40 14.17 10.71
CA ARG A 188 -1.58 12.99 11.56
C ARG A 188 -1.95 11.79 10.69
N VAL A 189 -1.26 10.67 10.90
CA VAL A 189 -1.49 9.40 10.18
C VAL A 189 -1.90 8.34 11.18
N GLU A 190 -3.09 7.75 11.00
CA GLU A 190 -3.50 6.59 11.81
C GLU A 190 -2.68 5.36 11.41
N VAL A 191 -2.23 4.59 12.39
CA VAL A 191 -1.50 3.35 12.16
C VAL A 191 -2.05 2.24 13.03
N PHE A 192 -2.14 1.03 12.49
CA PHE A 192 -2.31 -0.16 13.31
C PHE A 192 -1.49 -1.34 12.78
N GLY A 193 -1.15 -2.26 13.69
CA GLY A 193 -0.33 -3.42 13.39
C GLY A 193 -1.13 -4.58 12.80
N ASP A 194 -0.66 -5.16 11.70
CA ASP A 194 -1.14 -6.45 11.20
C ASP A 194 0.05 -7.26 10.63
N PRO A 195 0.56 -8.25 11.38
CA PRO A 195 1.70 -9.05 10.93
C PRO A 195 1.37 -9.93 9.71
N SER A 196 0.09 -10.07 9.35
CA SER A 196 -0.35 -10.83 8.18
C SER A 196 -0.22 -10.06 6.86
N LEU A 197 0.11 -8.76 6.90
CA LEU A 197 0.29 -7.97 5.68
C LEU A 197 1.32 -8.61 4.72
N PRO A 198 1.03 -8.63 3.41
CA PRO A 198 1.97 -9.18 2.43
C PRO A 198 3.22 -8.30 2.28
N GLY A 199 3.08 -6.99 2.48
CA GLY A 199 4.17 -6.00 2.47
C GLY A 199 4.39 -5.35 3.84
N PRO A 200 5.39 -4.46 3.97
CA PRO A 200 5.70 -3.80 5.25
C PRO A 200 4.64 -2.77 5.68
N VAL A 201 3.91 -2.20 4.72
CA VAL A 201 2.90 -1.16 4.91
C VAL A 201 1.83 -1.29 3.83
N GLY A 202 0.58 -0.93 4.13
CA GLY A 202 -0.50 -0.85 3.15
C GLY A 202 -1.50 0.25 3.49
N MET A 203 -2.00 0.96 2.48
CA MET A 203 -3.05 1.95 2.66
C MET A 203 -4.31 1.30 3.24
N ASP A 204 -4.96 1.92 4.23
CA ASP A 204 -6.15 1.37 4.89
C ASP A 204 -7.40 2.21 4.61
N HIS A 205 -7.37 3.49 5.01
CA HIS A 205 -8.55 4.33 4.96
C HIS A 205 -8.23 5.83 4.85
N ILE A 206 -9.23 6.59 4.43
CA ILE A 206 -9.35 8.03 4.64
C ILE A 206 -10.46 8.23 5.67
N HIS A 207 -10.21 9.04 6.70
CA HIS A 207 -11.18 9.26 7.78
C HIS A 207 -11.77 10.66 7.71
N MET A 208 -13.09 10.70 7.58
CA MET A 208 -13.87 11.93 7.56
C MET A 208 -14.72 12.10 8.82
N LEU A 209 -14.85 13.34 9.27
CA LEU A 209 -15.65 13.73 10.43
C LEU A 209 -16.77 14.65 9.99
N LEU A 210 -18.02 14.27 10.28
CA LEU A 210 -19.19 15.06 9.89
C LEU A 210 -20.39 14.82 10.82
N PRO A 211 -21.39 15.73 10.82
CA PRO A 211 -22.65 15.51 11.51
C PRO A 211 -23.28 14.16 11.13
N PRO A 212 -23.76 13.35 12.11
CA PRO A 212 -24.38 12.06 11.81
C PRO A 212 -25.57 12.13 10.84
N THR A 213 -26.27 13.27 10.80
CA THR A 213 -27.37 13.56 9.86
C THR A 213 -26.94 13.53 8.41
N ASP A 214 -25.66 13.77 8.14
CA ASP A 214 -25.12 13.90 6.79
C ASP A 214 -24.54 12.59 6.25
N ILE A 215 -24.33 11.58 7.12
CA ILE A 215 -23.71 10.30 6.75
C ILE A 215 -24.44 9.60 5.59
N PRO A 216 -25.79 9.47 5.58
CA PRO A 216 -26.47 8.83 4.45
C PRO A 216 -26.25 9.59 3.13
N ALA A 217 -26.19 10.91 3.17
CA ALA A 217 -26.03 11.74 1.99
C ALA A 217 -24.61 11.66 1.43
N ILE A 218 -23.56 11.65 2.27
CA ILE A 218 -22.17 11.51 1.80
C ILE A 218 -21.90 10.11 1.24
N GLN A 219 -22.45 9.06 1.84
CA GLN A 219 -22.36 7.69 1.30
C GLN A 219 -22.98 7.62 -0.09
N ALA A 220 -24.20 8.12 -0.25
CA ALA A 220 -24.89 8.17 -1.54
C ALA A 220 -24.15 9.01 -2.58
N TRP A 221 -23.49 10.10 -2.16
CA TRP A 221 -22.71 10.95 -3.07
C TRP A 221 -21.47 10.22 -3.60
N TYR A 222 -20.68 9.57 -2.73
CA TYR A 222 -19.49 8.83 -3.15
C TYR A 222 -19.84 7.57 -3.96
N ASP A 223 -20.95 6.92 -3.65
CA ASP A 223 -21.51 5.81 -4.43
C ASP A 223 -21.85 6.27 -5.86
N LYS A 224 -22.75 7.25 -5.97
CA LYS A 224 -23.22 7.75 -7.26
C LYS A 224 -22.10 8.32 -8.14
N ASN A 225 -21.19 9.10 -7.56
CA ASN A 225 -20.24 9.90 -8.33
C ASN A 225 -18.90 9.22 -8.55
N LEU A 226 -18.48 8.34 -7.63
CA LEU A 226 -17.16 7.72 -7.66
C LEU A 226 -17.21 6.19 -7.56
N GLY A 227 -18.42 5.59 -7.48
CA GLY A 227 -18.60 4.14 -7.45
C GLY A 227 -18.16 3.50 -6.14
N GLY A 228 -18.23 4.25 -5.04
CA GLY A 228 -17.96 3.72 -3.70
C GLY A 228 -19.11 2.84 -3.19
N LEU A 229 -18.81 1.63 -2.71
CA LEU A 229 -19.84 0.74 -2.19
C LEU A 229 -20.20 1.12 -0.74
N THR A 230 -21.41 1.64 -0.53
CA THR A 230 -21.92 1.98 0.81
C THR A 230 -21.87 0.79 1.77
N GLY A 231 -21.38 1.01 2.99
CA GLY A 231 -21.36 -0.04 4.00
C GLY A 231 -20.94 0.43 5.39
N LYS A 232 -20.59 -0.55 6.23
CA LYS A 232 -20.01 -0.31 7.55
C LYS A 232 -18.80 -1.21 7.70
N ARG A 233 -17.75 -0.73 8.37
CA ARG A 233 -16.57 -1.54 8.73
C ARG A 233 -16.43 -1.66 10.23
N LYS A 234 -15.70 -2.68 10.69
CA LYS A 234 -15.29 -2.76 12.10
C LYS A 234 -14.31 -1.63 12.43
N THR A 235 -14.50 -1.02 13.58
CA THR A 235 -13.56 -0.04 14.13
C THR A 235 -12.32 -0.75 14.67
N VAL A 236 -11.14 -0.16 14.47
CA VAL A 236 -9.88 -0.67 15.01
C VAL A 236 -9.59 -0.09 16.40
N ALA A 237 -9.88 1.19 16.60
CA ALA A 237 -9.62 1.88 17.88
C ALA A 237 -10.59 1.49 19.00
N THR A 238 -11.83 1.11 18.66
CA THR A 238 -12.92 0.81 19.62
C THR A 238 -13.67 -0.46 19.21
N SER A 239 -14.53 -0.98 20.09
CA SER A 239 -15.53 -1.99 19.70
C SER A 239 -16.64 -1.34 18.88
N GLY A 240 -17.11 -2.01 17.84
CA GLY A 240 -18.27 -1.58 17.06
C GLY A 240 -18.01 -1.48 15.57
N VAL A 241 -18.82 -0.67 14.91
CA VAL A 241 -18.74 -0.41 13.47
C VAL A 241 -18.83 1.09 13.19
N THR A 242 -18.18 1.52 12.11
CA THR A 242 -18.28 2.88 11.59
C THR A 242 -18.83 2.83 10.17
N ASP A 243 -19.65 3.81 9.81
CA ASP A 243 -20.11 4.00 8.44
C ASP A 243 -18.94 4.27 7.51
N CYS A 244 -19.02 3.73 6.30
CA CYS A 244 -18.00 3.94 5.28
C CYS A 244 -18.56 3.81 3.86
N VAL A 245 -17.75 4.19 2.88
CA VAL A 245 -17.84 3.70 1.51
C VAL A 245 -16.58 2.90 1.19
N TYR A 246 -16.76 1.72 0.63
CA TYR A 246 -15.68 0.84 0.21
C TYR A 246 -15.25 1.14 -1.22
N PHE A 247 -13.95 1.16 -1.41
CA PHE A 247 -13.31 1.07 -2.70
C PHE A 247 -12.41 -0.17 -2.69
N HIS A 248 -11.83 -0.52 -3.84
CA HIS A 248 -10.86 -1.61 -3.85
C HIS A 248 -9.62 -1.23 -3.02
N ARG A 249 -9.33 -2.06 -2.01
CA ARG A 249 -8.17 -1.98 -1.09
C ARG A 249 -8.14 -0.81 -0.11
N PHE A 250 -9.15 0.06 -0.10
CA PHE A 250 -9.27 1.09 0.94
C PHE A 250 -10.74 1.47 1.18
N ASN A 251 -11.00 2.22 2.25
CA ASN A 251 -12.34 2.77 2.50
C ASN A 251 -12.27 4.26 2.89
N VAL A 252 -13.36 4.98 2.66
CA VAL A 252 -13.59 6.29 3.28
C VAL A 252 -14.51 6.06 4.47
N SER A 253 -13.98 6.26 5.68
CA SER A 253 -14.70 6.10 6.95
C SER A 253 -15.34 7.39 7.40
N PHE A 254 -16.53 7.30 7.97
CA PHE A 254 -17.29 8.43 8.49
C PHE A 254 -17.50 8.26 9.99
N SER A 255 -16.95 9.17 10.79
CA SER A 255 -17.26 9.23 12.22
C SER A 255 -17.95 10.53 12.60
N ARG A 256 -18.67 10.45 13.72
CA ARG A 256 -19.46 11.56 14.25
C ARG A 256 -18.58 12.77 14.51
N SER A 257 -19.08 13.91 14.06
CA SER A 257 -18.70 15.23 14.55
C SER A 257 -19.93 15.95 15.07
N ASP A 258 -19.82 16.63 16.22
CA ASP A 258 -20.93 17.41 16.78
C ASP A 258 -21.12 18.76 16.07
N THR A 259 -20.17 19.16 15.22
CA THR A 259 -20.29 20.38 14.42
C THR A 259 -19.87 20.12 12.98
N LYS A 260 -20.34 20.98 12.08
CA LYS A 260 -19.79 21.08 10.73
C LYS A 260 -18.27 21.28 10.80
N ARG A 261 -17.55 20.66 9.88
CA ARG A 261 -16.10 20.75 9.72
C ARG A 261 -15.72 21.71 8.60
N GLU A 262 -14.49 22.20 8.66
CA GLU A 262 -13.94 23.10 7.65
C GLU A 262 -13.58 22.35 6.35
N PRO A 263 -13.59 23.02 5.18
CA PRO A 263 -13.07 22.46 3.93
C PRO A 263 -11.56 22.13 4.00
N THR A 264 -11.09 21.22 3.15
CA THR A 264 -9.68 20.77 3.15
C THR A 264 -8.74 21.68 2.36
N LYS A 265 -9.26 22.38 1.34
CA LYS A 265 -8.45 23.18 0.40
C LYS A 265 -7.55 24.19 1.12
N GLY A 266 -6.25 24.12 0.88
CA GLY A 266 -5.21 24.95 1.48
C GLY A 266 -4.65 24.46 2.82
N ARG A 267 -5.23 23.43 3.44
CA ARG A 267 -4.71 22.83 4.68
C ARG A 267 -3.55 21.88 4.37
N SER A 268 -2.84 21.41 5.40
CA SER A 268 -1.68 20.54 5.17
C SER A 268 -2.03 19.16 4.61
N LEU A 269 -3.27 18.68 4.83
CA LEU A 269 -3.93 17.70 3.96
C LEU A 269 -4.90 18.48 3.08
N ASP A 270 -4.52 18.71 1.82
CA ASP A 270 -5.19 19.66 0.94
C ASP A 270 -6.33 18.99 0.17
N HIS A 271 -6.04 17.87 -0.47
CA HIS A 271 -7.03 17.07 -1.19
C HIS A 271 -6.69 15.57 -1.19
N ILE A 272 -7.74 14.80 -1.48
CA ILE A 272 -7.64 13.39 -1.80
C ILE A 272 -7.78 13.19 -3.31
N GLY A 273 -7.00 12.27 -3.85
CA GLY A 273 -6.88 12.05 -5.27
C GLY A 273 -7.43 10.69 -5.70
N PHE A 274 -8.23 10.66 -6.76
CA PHE A 274 -8.69 9.44 -7.39
C PHE A 274 -8.10 9.30 -8.79
N GLU A 275 -7.43 8.18 -9.03
CA GLU A 275 -7.00 7.81 -10.38
C GLU A 275 -8.16 7.15 -11.11
N VAL A 276 -8.35 7.52 -12.38
CA VAL A 276 -9.46 7.07 -13.20
C VAL A 276 -8.95 6.55 -14.54
N LYS A 277 -9.61 5.53 -15.08
CA LYS A 277 -9.24 4.94 -16.38
C LYS A 277 -9.58 5.86 -17.58
N ASN A 278 -10.59 6.70 -17.44
CA ASN A 278 -11.04 7.62 -18.47
C ASN A 278 -11.68 8.85 -17.82
N LEU A 279 -10.91 9.94 -17.75
CA LEU A 279 -11.30 11.16 -17.07
C LEU A 279 -12.43 11.89 -17.78
N ASP A 280 -12.43 11.92 -19.12
CA ASP A 280 -13.48 12.60 -19.88
C ASP A 280 -14.84 11.93 -19.68
N ALA A 281 -14.87 10.60 -19.68
CA ALA A 281 -16.10 9.84 -19.43
C ALA A 281 -16.62 10.07 -18.00
N LEU A 282 -15.74 10.03 -17.00
CA LEU A 282 -16.15 10.28 -15.62
C LEU A 282 -16.63 11.72 -15.40
N VAL A 283 -15.91 12.71 -15.95
CA VAL A 283 -16.28 14.12 -15.88
C VAL A 283 -17.66 14.35 -16.49
N LYS A 284 -17.94 13.78 -17.67
CA LYS A 284 -19.26 13.87 -18.28
C LYS A 284 -20.37 13.27 -17.39
N ASN A 285 -20.08 12.17 -16.70
CA ASN A 285 -21.02 11.57 -15.74
C ASN A 285 -21.24 12.47 -14.51
N LEU A 286 -20.17 13.08 -13.99
CA LEU A 286 -20.23 14.03 -12.88
C LEU A 286 -21.04 15.28 -13.24
N GLU A 287 -20.83 15.85 -14.41
CA GLU A 287 -21.59 17.02 -14.89
C GLU A 287 -23.07 16.67 -15.07
N THR A 288 -23.36 15.50 -15.64
CA THR A 288 -24.74 14.97 -15.76
C THR A 288 -25.39 14.74 -14.40
N SER A 289 -24.60 14.42 -13.36
CA SER A 289 -25.08 14.22 -12.00
C SER A 289 -25.29 15.52 -11.22
N GLY A 290 -24.96 16.67 -11.83
CA GLY A 290 -25.04 18.01 -11.23
C GLY A 290 -23.78 18.43 -10.47
N THR A 291 -22.71 17.61 -10.50
CA THR A 291 -21.43 17.92 -9.86
C THR A 291 -20.64 18.90 -10.71
N LYS A 292 -20.18 19.99 -10.09
CA LYS A 292 -19.41 21.04 -10.77
C LYS A 292 -17.92 20.79 -10.62
N LEU A 293 -17.19 20.89 -11.74
CA LEU A 293 -15.75 21.02 -11.70
C LEU A 293 -15.35 22.46 -11.37
N GLU A 294 -14.17 22.63 -10.77
CA GLU A 294 -13.61 23.97 -10.54
C GLU A 294 -13.11 24.63 -11.82
N ALA A 295 -12.67 23.82 -12.79
CA ALA A 295 -12.21 24.23 -14.11
C ALA A 295 -12.30 23.04 -15.08
N PRO A 296 -12.28 23.29 -16.41
CA PRO A 296 -12.21 22.21 -17.40
C PRO A 296 -11.00 21.30 -17.17
N PRO A 297 -11.11 19.98 -17.44
CA PRO A 297 -9.99 19.05 -17.35
C PRO A 297 -8.82 19.52 -18.20
N ARG A 298 -7.59 19.34 -17.70
CA ARG A 298 -6.38 19.79 -18.39
C ARG A 298 -5.24 18.81 -18.25
N MET A 299 -4.29 18.88 -19.19
CA MET A 299 -3.02 18.19 -19.05
C MET A 299 -2.12 18.92 -18.04
N VAL A 300 -1.34 18.15 -17.28
CA VAL A 300 -0.21 18.68 -16.52
C VAL A 300 0.87 19.08 -17.54
N PRO A 301 1.43 20.31 -17.45
CA PRO A 301 2.48 20.74 -18.37
C PRO A 301 3.66 19.76 -18.40
N ASN A 302 4.14 19.43 -19.60
CA ASN A 302 5.24 18.48 -19.83
C ASN A 302 4.99 17.06 -19.29
N SER A 303 3.73 16.64 -19.18
CA SER A 303 3.34 15.32 -18.67
C SER A 303 2.17 14.73 -19.49
N ASN A 304 2.01 13.41 -19.40
CA ASN A 304 0.84 12.70 -19.92
C ASN A 304 -0.29 12.58 -18.88
N VAL A 305 -0.10 13.15 -17.68
CA VAL A 305 -1.11 13.16 -16.63
C VAL A 305 -2.19 14.19 -16.96
N LYS A 306 -3.44 13.74 -17.01
CA LYS A 306 -4.61 14.60 -17.13
C LYS A 306 -5.27 14.75 -15.77
N ILE A 307 -5.73 15.95 -15.45
CA ILE A 307 -6.32 16.26 -14.14
C ILE A 307 -7.61 17.06 -14.24
N ALA A 308 -8.48 16.88 -13.26
CA ALA A 308 -9.65 17.72 -13.00
C ALA A 308 -9.84 17.87 -11.49
N PHE A 309 -10.45 18.97 -11.08
CA PHE A 309 -10.71 19.26 -9.66
C PHE A 309 -12.18 19.49 -9.41
N LEU A 310 -12.65 19.01 -8.27
CA LEU A 310 -13.98 19.28 -7.73
C LEU A 310 -13.91 19.37 -6.21
N THR A 311 -14.97 19.91 -5.61
CA THR A 311 -15.18 19.87 -4.16
C THR A 311 -16.49 19.16 -3.89
N ASP A 312 -16.49 18.18 -2.98
CA ASP A 312 -17.73 17.53 -2.57
C ASP A 312 -18.64 18.50 -1.78
N PRO A 313 -19.93 18.17 -1.54
CA PRO A 313 -20.84 19.03 -0.79
C PRO A 313 -20.41 19.37 0.65
N TRP A 314 -19.48 18.63 1.24
CA TRP A 314 -19.01 18.78 2.62
C TRP A 314 -17.70 19.55 2.73
N GLY A 315 -17.04 19.87 1.61
CA GLY A 315 -15.81 20.65 1.56
C GLY A 315 -14.54 19.83 1.36
N THR A 316 -14.65 18.54 1.02
CA THR A 316 -13.48 17.74 0.63
C THR A 316 -13.04 18.18 -0.76
N TYR A 317 -11.83 18.71 -0.85
CA TYR A 317 -11.21 18.98 -2.14
C TYR A 317 -10.73 17.68 -2.75
N ILE A 318 -11.05 17.45 -4.03
CA ILE A 318 -10.81 16.20 -4.74
C ILE A 318 -10.10 16.50 -6.06
N GLU A 319 -9.01 15.77 -6.32
CA GLU A 319 -8.35 15.71 -7.62
C GLU A 319 -8.69 14.39 -8.31
N LEU A 320 -9.08 14.46 -9.58
CA LEU A 320 -9.18 13.29 -10.45
C LEU A 320 -7.97 13.27 -11.36
N THR A 321 -7.31 12.13 -11.49
CA THR A 321 -6.13 11.95 -12.34
C THR A 321 -6.32 10.83 -13.35
N GLU A 322 -5.74 10.95 -14.52
CA GLU A 322 -5.56 9.87 -15.48
C GLU A 322 -4.08 9.79 -15.87
N ASN A 323 -3.53 8.58 -15.85
CA ASN A 323 -2.12 8.26 -16.09
C ASN A 323 -1.15 8.72 -14.99
N LEU A 324 -1.59 8.83 -13.73
CA LEU A 324 -0.74 9.33 -12.63
C LEU A 324 0.49 8.46 -12.36
N ALA A 325 0.32 7.14 -12.39
CA ALA A 325 1.41 6.21 -12.10
C ALA A 325 2.53 6.30 -13.16
N PRO A 326 3.82 6.20 -12.78
CA PRO A 326 4.90 6.09 -13.75
C PRO A 326 4.66 4.92 -14.71
N ALA A 327 5.06 5.08 -15.98
CA ALA A 327 5.08 3.96 -16.91
C ALA A 327 5.95 2.82 -16.34
N ALA A 328 5.48 1.58 -16.46
CA ALA A 328 6.31 0.43 -16.14
C ALA A 328 7.49 0.40 -17.13
N ASN A 329 8.71 0.48 -16.60
CA ASN A 329 9.94 0.29 -17.38
C ASN A 329 10.15 -1.19 -17.69
#